data_AF-A0A1X0RNZ0-F1
#
_entry.id   AF-A0A1X0RNZ0-F1
#
_cell.length_a   1.000
_cell.length_b   1.000
_cell.length_c   1.000
_cell.angle_alpha   90.00
_cell.angle_beta   90.00
_cell.angle_gamma   90.00
#
_symmetry.space_group_name_H-M   'P 1'
#
loop_
_entity.id
_entity.type
_entity.pdbx_description
1 polymer ?
#
loop_
_entity_poly.entity_id
_entity_poly.type
_entity_poly.pdbx_seq_one_letter_code
_entity_poly.pdbx_strand_id
1 'polypeptide(L)'
;MAAACGAVDVVDILVDEFHVDLGHPYAHGSALRMATVYNHLDLVKHFDQKYKLDLHFDDELLLRCASYTGFPELVNYLLERGADVHANTDASLASAVHEGHASVAESLLKAGASATIHDNFCARYAAIRLQDISILRNLIVLGGVDPRFDHDWLLIEACKRGYIQIVRFLLKEILSDDIDNIINMREGILLKKAIIYEQEAVVHLLLDMGANVNSGGCAAGIYRLLNAQDRSMTAKNIIKYIVQNGFDIDQQTQVMQRAIRELLESKHT
;
A
#
# COMPACT_ATOMS: atom_id res chain seq x y z
N MET A 1 -31.87 -11.19 -14.17
CA MET A 1 -32.05 -11.91 -12.88
C MET A 1 -31.34 -13.27 -12.92
N ALA A 2 -31.61 -14.15 -13.90
CA ALA A 2 -30.92 -15.45 -14.02
C ALA A 2 -29.38 -15.35 -13.98
N ALA A 3 -28.79 -14.40 -14.72
CA ALA A 3 -27.34 -14.20 -14.71
C ALA A 3 -26.77 -13.72 -13.37
N ALA A 4 -27.53 -12.94 -12.59
CA ALA A 4 -27.13 -12.52 -11.25
C ALA A 4 -27.19 -13.67 -10.22
N CYS A 5 -27.95 -14.72 -10.51
CA CYS A 5 -28.05 -15.92 -9.70
C CYS A 5 -27.14 -17.06 -10.17
N GLY A 6 -26.39 -16.87 -11.27
CA GLY A 6 -25.52 -17.91 -11.84
C GLY A 6 -26.28 -19.09 -12.44
N ALA A 7 -27.58 -18.93 -12.73
CA ALA A 7 -28.44 -20.03 -13.15
C ALA A 7 -28.24 -20.37 -14.64
N VAL A 8 -27.21 -21.18 -14.94
CA VAL A 8 -26.84 -21.61 -16.30
C VAL A 8 -28.01 -22.23 -17.05
N ASP A 9 -28.71 -23.19 -16.44
CA ASP A 9 -29.85 -23.87 -17.09
C ASP A 9 -30.98 -22.91 -17.44
N VAL A 10 -31.24 -21.91 -16.58
CA VAL A 10 -32.28 -20.90 -16.83
C VAL A 10 -31.85 -19.97 -17.95
N VAL A 11 -30.58 -19.59 -18.00
CA VAL A 11 -30.02 -18.82 -19.13
C VAL A 11 -30.19 -19.60 -20.42
N ASP A 12 -29.89 -20.90 -20.43
CA ASP A 12 -30.05 -21.75 -21.60
C ASP A 12 -31.50 -21.83 -22.08
N ILE A 13 -32.46 -22.05 -21.18
CA ILE A 13 -33.88 -22.03 -21.52
C ILE A 13 -34.27 -20.65 -22.12
N LEU A 14 -33.83 -19.55 -21.51
CA LEU A 14 -34.18 -18.21 -21.97
C LEU A 14 -33.63 -17.91 -23.38
N VAL A 15 -32.42 -18.38 -23.69
CA VAL A 15 -31.80 -18.13 -25.00
C VAL A 15 -32.31 -19.11 -26.05
N ASP A 16 -32.30 -20.41 -25.74
CA ASP A 16 -32.58 -21.46 -26.72
C ASP A 16 -34.09 -21.57 -27.03
N GLU A 17 -34.94 -21.48 -26.00
CA GLU A 17 -36.40 -21.65 -26.15
C GLU A 17 -37.15 -20.32 -26.32
N PHE A 18 -36.72 -19.28 -25.60
CA PHE A 18 -37.38 -17.96 -25.62
C PHE A 18 -36.67 -16.93 -26.51
N HIS A 19 -35.57 -17.31 -27.18
CA HIS A 19 -34.83 -16.49 -28.14
C HIS A 19 -34.40 -15.12 -27.58
N VAL A 20 -34.05 -15.07 -26.29
CA VAL A 20 -33.51 -13.85 -25.68
C VAL A 20 -32.17 -13.51 -26.32
N ASP A 21 -32.09 -12.32 -26.93
CA ASP A 21 -30.86 -11.84 -27.56
C ASP A 21 -29.86 -11.36 -26.50
N LEU A 22 -28.85 -12.20 -26.23
CA LEU A 22 -27.72 -11.85 -25.37
C LEU A 22 -26.72 -10.91 -26.04
N GLY A 23 -26.71 -10.76 -27.37
CA GLY A 23 -25.77 -9.91 -28.10
C GLY A 23 -26.18 -8.44 -28.19
N HIS A 24 -27.43 -8.11 -27.83
CA HIS A 24 -27.88 -6.72 -27.80
C HIS A 24 -27.03 -5.90 -26.81
N PRO A 25 -26.49 -4.71 -27.15
CA PRO A 25 -25.55 -3.97 -26.29
C PRO A 25 -26.02 -3.79 -24.83
N TYR A 26 -27.30 -3.47 -24.61
CA TYR A 26 -27.90 -3.41 -23.27
C TYR A 26 -28.01 -4.76 -22.53
N ALA A 27 -28.24 -5.88 -23.24
CA ALA A 27 -28.39 -7.21 -22.64
C ALA A 27 -27.04 -7.92 -22.49
N HIS A 28 -26.18 -7.83 -23.50
CA HIS A 28 -24.80 -8.34 -23.55
C HIS A 28 -23.98 -7.86 -22.37
N GLY A 29 -23.85 -6.53 -22.27
CA GLY A 29 -23.11 -5.93 -21.17
C GLY A 29 -23.75 -6.20 -19.81
N SER A 30 -25.07 -6.32 -19.73
CA SER A 30 -25.77 -6.49 -18.46
C SER A 30 -25.67 -7.92 -17.92
N ALA A 31 -25.91 -8.96 -18.74
CA ALA A 31 -25.86 -10.34 -18.30
C ALA A 31 -24.44 -10.77 -17.89
N LEU A 32 -23.43 -10.49 -18.73
CA LEU A 32 -22.03 -10.77 -18.41
C LEU A 32 -21.54 -9.97 -17.20
N ARG A 33 -21.89 -8.69 -17.09
CA ARG A 33 -21.52 -7.88 -15.93
C ARG A 33 -22.17 -8.40 -14.65
N MET A 34 -23.44 -8.79 -14.67
CA MET A 34 -24.09 -9.39 -13.51
C MET A 34 -23.41 -10.69 -13.10
N ALA A 35 -23.14 -11.59 -14.05
CA ALA A 35 -22.43 -12.83 -13.76
C ALA A 35 -21.04 -12.56 -13.14
N THR A 36 -20.32 -11.56 -13.66
CA THR A 36 -19.00 -11.15 -13.17
C THR A 36 -19.05 -10.55 -11.77
N VAL A 37 -19.95 -9.59 -11.53
CA VAL A 37 -20.09 -8.90 -10.23
C VAL A 37 -20.50 -9.86 -9.11
N TYR A 38 -21.26 -10.90 -9.42
CA TYR A 38 -21.69 -11.91 -8.44
C TYR A 38 -20.82 -13.18 -8.43
N ASN A 39 -19.65 -13.16 -9.08
CA ASN A 39 -18.69 -14.27 -9.14
C ASN A 39 -19.22 -15.60 -9.73
N HIS A 40 -20.09 -15.53 -10.73
CA HIS A 40 -20.58 -16.73 -11.42
C HIS A 40 -19.62 -17.13 -12.54
N LEU A 41 -18.40 -17.54 -12.17
CA LEU A 41 -17.34 -17.91 -13.12
C LEU A 41 -17.81 -18.98 -14.12
N ASP A 42 -18.56 -19.98 -13.67
CA ASP A 42 -19.08 -21.04 -14.55
C ASP A 42 -20.04 -20.47 -15.60
N LEU A 43 -20.86 -19.49 -15.22
CA LEU A 43 -21.75 -18.82 -16.16
C LEU A 43 -20.97 -17.90 -17.12
N VAL A 44 -19.93 -17.22 -16.66
CA VAL A 44 -19.03 -16.42 -17.54
C VAL A 44 -18.34 -17.33 -18.56
N LYS A 45 -17.81 -18.48 -18.11
CA LYS A 45 -17.24 -19.52 -18.99
C LYS A 45 -18.27 -20.03 -19.98
N HIS A 46 -19.50 -20.25 -19.54
CA HIS A 46 -20.58 -20.71 -20.41
C HIS A 46 -20.96 -19.68 -21.48
N PHE A 47 -21.02 -18.40 -21.11
CA PHE A 47 -21.23 -17.29 -22.06
C PHE A 47 -20.12 -17.21 -23.12
N ASP A 48 -18.86 -17.33 -22.72
CA ASP A 48 -17.73 -17.39 -23.64
C ASP A 48 -17.78 -18.63 -24.55
N GLN A 49 -18.01 -19.81 -23.97
CA GLN A 49 -17.82 -21.07 -24.68
C GLN A 49 -19.00 -21.44 -25.58
N LYS A 50 -20.25 -21.32 -25.08
CA LYS A 50 -21.46 -21.68 -25.81
C LYS A 50 -21.93 -20.55 -26.72
N TYR A 51 -22.07 -19.35 -26.15
CA TYR A 51 -22.66 -18.20 -26.84
C TYR A 51 -21.65 -17.30 -27.56
N LYS A 52 -20.34 -17.54 -27.36
CA LYS A 52 -19.25 -16.77 -27.99
C LYS A 52 -19.37 -15.27 -27.73
N LEU A 53 -19.85 -14.91 -26.54
CA LEU A 53 -19.98 -13.51 -26.16
C LEU A 53 -18.60 -12.86 -26.01
N ASP A 54 -18.46 -11.66 -26.56
CA ASP A 54 -17.27 -10.83 -26.33
C ASP A 54 -17.12 -10.49 -24.84
N LEU A 55 -15.97 -10.86 -24.27
CA LEU A 55 -15.60 -10.58 -22.88
C LEU A 55 -14.86 -9.25 -22.72
N HIS A 56 -14.43 -8.62 -23.81
CA HIS A 56 -13.49 -7.49 -23.86
C HIS A 56 -14.16 -6.18 -24.31
N PHE A 57 -15.39 -5.97 -23.88
CA PHE A 57 -16.17 -4.76 -24.19
C PHE A 57 -15.98 -3.66 -23.14
N ASP A 58 -16.35 -2.42 -23.51
CA ASP A 58 -16.29 -1.23 -22.63
C ASP A 58 -14.93 -1.08 -21.93
N ASP A 59 -13.85 -1.21 -22.71
CA ASP A 59 -12.44 -1.09 -22.31
C ASP A 59 -12.03 -2.04 -21.17
N GLU A 60 -12.44 -3.31 -21.26
CA GLU A 60 -12.23 -4.36 -20.24
C GLU A 60 -13.08 -4.18 -18.98
N LEU A 61 -14.37 -3.86 -19.15
CA LEU A 61 -15.31 -3.68 -18.03
C LEU A 61 -15.34 -4.91 -17.12
N LEU A 62 -15.33 -6.12 -17.68
CA LEU A 62 -15.38 -7.36 -16.88
C LEU A 62 -14.14 -7.51 -16.01
N LEU A 63 -12.95 -7.23 -16.54
CA LEU A 63 -11.71 -7.28 -15.78
C LEU A 63 -11.72 -6.26 -14.64
N ARG A 64 -12.17 -5.02 -14.92
CA ARG A 64 -12.32 -3.99 -13.88
C ARG A 64 -13.33 -4.38 -12.80
N CYS A 65 -14.49 -4.93 -13.18
CA CYS A 65 -15.50 -5.40 -12.24
C CYS A 65 -14.99 -6.54 -11.37
N ALA A 66 -14.40 -7.59 -11.97
CA ALA A 66 -13.81 -8.71 -11.23
C ALA A 66 -12.68 -8.24 -10.30
N SER A 67 -11.93 -7.22 -10.73
CA SER A 67 -10.87 -6.62 -9.94
C SER A 67 -11.39 -5.82 -8.75
N TYR A 68 -12.47 -5.09 -8.94
CA TYR A 68 -13.17 -4.34 -7.90
C TYR A 68 -13.85 -5.26 -6.87
N THR A 69 -14.39 -6.41 -7.29
CA THR A 69 -15.10 -7.32 -6.38
C THR A 69 -14.19 -8.37 -5.73
N GLY A 70 -12.96 -8.51 -6.20
CA GLY A 70 -11.94 -9.31 -5.53
C GLY A 70 -11.94 -10.81 -5.88
N PHE A 71 -12.30 -11.18 -7.11
CA PHE A 71 -12.38 -12.59 -7.54
C PHE A 71 -11.17 -13.01 -8.39
N PRO A 72 -10.11 -13.59 -7.80
CA PRO A 72 -8.87 -13.87 -8.53
C PRO A 72 -9.03 -14.95 -9.60
N GLU A 73 -9.85 -15.97 -9.40
CA GLU A 73 -10.10 -17.02 -10.42
C GLU A 73 -10.78 -16.44 -11.66
N LEU A 74 -11.70 -15.49 -11.46
CA LEU A 74 -12.38 -14.79 -12.54
C LEU A 74 -11.43 -13.84 -13.27
N VAL A 75 -10.61 -13.08 -12.53
CA VAL A 75 -9.56 -12.23 -13.12
C VAL A 75 -8.58 -13.06 -13.96
N ASN A 76 -8.09 -14.17 -13.42
CA ASN A 76 -7.19 -15.07 -14.16
C ASN A 76 -7.85 -15.62 -15.42
N TYR A 77 -9.12 -16.03 -15.34
CA TYR A 77 -9.85 -16.48 -16.53
C TYR A 77 -9.94 -15.40 -17.61
N LEU A 78 -10.27 -14.16 -17.24
CA LEU A 78 -10.36 -13.05 -18.19
C LEU A 78 -9.00 -12.73 -18.82
N LEU A 79 -7.92 -12.74 -18.04
CA LEU A 79 -6.55 -12.56 -18.53
C LEU A 79 -6.11 -13.69 -19.46
N GLU A 80 -6.44 -14.95 -19.14
CA GLU A 80 -6.20 -16.10 -20.01
C GLU A 80 -6.97 -16.02 -21.34
N ARG A 81 -8.09 -15.30 -21.37
CA ARG A 81 -8.86 -15.03 -22.58
C ARG A 81 -8.36 -13.83 -23.38
N GLY A 82 -7.30 -13.15 -22.92
CA GLY A 82 -6.66 -12.06 -23.64
C GLY A 82 -7.13 -10.68 -23.24
N ALA A 83 -7.73 -10.52 -22.05
CA ALA A 83 -8.09 -9.20 -21.53
C ALA A 83 -6.86 -8.29 -21.47
N ASP A 84 -7.00 -7.07 -21.99
CA ASP A 84 -5.94 -6.07 -21.93
C ASP A 84 -5.77 -5.55 -20.50
N VAL A 85 -4.70 -6.01 -19.84
CA VAL A 85 -4.36 -5.60 -18.47
C VAL A 85 -4.11 -4.09 -18.35
N HIS A 86 -3.72 -3.42 -19.44
CA HIS A 86 -3.39 -2.00 -19.48
C HIS A 86 -4.59 -1.10 -19.80
N ALA A 87 -5.76 -1.68 -20.06
CA ALA A 87 -6.96 -0.92 -20.38
C ALA A 87 -7.30 0.11 -19.29
N ASN A 88 -7.70 1.30 -19.73
CA ASN A 88 -7.96 2.46 -18.86
C ASN A 88 -6.77 2.85 -17.96
N THR A 89 -5.53 2.72 -18.44
CA THR A 89 -4.32 3.01 -17.64
C THR A 89 -4.25 2.11 -16.41
N ASP A 90 -4.26 0.79 -16.65
CA ASP A 90 -4.19 -0.26 -15.61
C ASP A 90 -5.22 -0.08 -14.48
N ALA A 91 -6.42 0.43 -14.82
CA ALA A 91 -7.47 0.73 -13.85
C ALA A 91 -7.87 -0.51 -13.01
N SER A 92 -7.77 -1.70 -13.59
CA SER A 92 -8.01 -2.97 -12.89
C SER A 92 -7.11 -3.14 -11.67
N LEU A 93 -5.80 -2.83 -11.80
CA LEU A 93 -4.87 -2.89 -10.67
C LEU A 93 -5.22 -1.84 -9.62
N ALA A 94 -5.54 -0.61 -10.07
CA ALA A 94 -5.95 0.46 -9.16
C ALA A 94 -7.23 0.11 -8.38
N SER A 95 -8.23 -0.52 -9.02
CA SER A 95 -9.45 -0.99 -8.35
C SER A 95 -9.16 -2.09 -7.34
N ALA A 96 -8.37 -3.10 -7.70
CA ALA A 96 -8.00 -4.18 -6.79
C ALA A 96 -7.23 -3.64 -5.56
N VAL A 97 -6.31 -2.70 -5.78
CA VAL A 97 -5.58 -2.04 -4.69
C VAL A 97 -6.49 -1.15 -3.85
N HIS A 98 -7.44 -0.43 -4.45
CA HIS A 98 -8.36 0.43 -3.70
C HIS A 98 -9.23 -0.36 -2.71
N GLU A 99 -9.70 -1.53 -3.14
CA GLU A 99 -10.57 -2.43 -2.37
C GLU A 99 -9.78 -3.43 -1.50
N GLY A 100 -8.45 -3.42 -1.54
CA GLY A 100 -7.60 -4.25 -0.68
C GLY A 100 -7.49 -5.72 -1.13
N HIS A 101 -7.69 -6.01 -2.42
CA HIS A 101 -7.68 -7.37 -2.96
C HIS A 101 -6.27 -7.82 -3.38
N ALA A 102 -5.45 -8.22 -2.40
CA ALA A 102 -4.05 -8.61 -2.61
C ALA A 102 -3.84 -9.72 -3.67
N SER A 103 -4.65 -10.78 -3.65
CA SER A 103 -4.53 -11.90 -4.61
C SER A 103 -4.88 -11.49 -6.04
N VAL A 104 -5.81 -10.54 -6.18
CA VAL A 104 -6.15 -9.99 -7.50
C VAL A 104 -5.04 -9.07 -7.99
N ALA A 105 -4.54 -8.18 -7.14
CA ALA A 105 -3.39 -7.33 -7.47
C ALA A 105 -2.20 -8.19 -7.90
N GLU A 106 -1.92 -9.30 -7.19
CA GLU A 106 -0.87 -10.25 -7.58
C GLU A 106 -1.10 -10.83 -8.99
N SER A 107 -2.33 -11.26 -9.29
CA SER A 107 -2.70 -11.84 -10.59
C SER A 107 -2.49 -10.83 -11.73
N LEU A 108 -2.94 -9.58 -11.53
CA LEU A 108 -2.78 -8.50 -12.50
C LEU A 108 -1.31 -8.14 -12.71
N LEU A 109 -0.51 -8.05 -11.66
CA LEU A 109 0.92 -7.75 -11.75
C LEU A 109 1.69 -8.86 -12.49
N LYS A 110 1.36 -10.13 -12.23
CA LYS A 110 1.93 -11.27 -12.98
C LYS A 110 1.55 -11.24 -14.47
N ALA A 111 0.38 -10.69 -14.79
CA ALA A 111 -0.05 -10.46 -16.17
C ALA A 111 0.54 -9.21 -16.82
N GLY A 112 1.38 -8.45 -16.10
CA GLY A 112 2.12 -7.31 -16.64
C GLY A 112 1.55 -5.94 -16.28
N ALA A 113 0.53 -5.84 -15.41
CA ALA A 113 -0.03 -4.57 -14.98
C ALA A 113 1.06 -3.61 -14.46
N SER A 114 1.01 -2.35 -14.88
CA SER A 114 1.95 -1.32 -14.47
C SER A 114 1.60 -0.75 -13.09
N ALA A 115 2.48 -0.99 -12.11
CA ALA A 115 2.31 -0.48 -10.75
C ALA A 115 2.80 0.97 -10.55
N THR A 116 3.50 1.53 -11.55
CA THR A 116 4.18 2.84 -11.46
C THR A 116 3.38 4.00 -12.06
N ILE A 117 2.15 3.73 -12.52
CA ILE A 117 1.26 4.75 -13.08
C ILE A 117 0.86 5.81 -12.03
N HIS A 118 0.50 6.99 -12.52
CA HIS A 118 0.01 8.11 -11.71
C HIS A 118 0.86 8.38 -10.46
N ASP A 119 2.19 8.44 -10.63
CA ASP A 119 3.13 8.72 -9.55
C ASP A 119 3.07 7.68 -8.41
N ASN A 120 3.17 6.40 -8.79
CA ASN A 120 3.10 5.25 -7.88
C ASN A 120 1.83 5.23 -7.01
N PHE A 121 0.68 5.68 -7.56
CA PHE A 121 -0.58 5.82 -6.81
C PHE A 121 -0.93 4.58 -5.99
N CYS A 122 -0.85 3.39 -6.59
CA CYS A 122 -1.13 2.13 -5.92
C CYS A 122 -0.23 1.90 -4.70
N ALA A 123 1.09 2.14 -4.82
CA ALA A 123 2.02 1.96 -3.72
C ALA A 123 1.79 2.98 -2.60
N ARG A 124 1.51 4.24 -2.96
CA ARG A 124 1.15 5.29 -2.00
C ARG A 124 -0.15 4.94 -1.26
N TYR A 125 -1.16 4.45 -1.97
CA TYR A 125 -2.45 4.08 -1.40
C TYR A 125 -2.31 2.87 -0.48
N ALA A 126 -1.64 1.81 -0.94
CA ALA A 126 -1.38 0.60 -0.15
C ALA A 126 -0.64 0.92 1.15
N ALA A 127 0.39 1.77 1.10
CA ALA A 127 1.17 2.14 2.27
C ALA A 127 0.44 3.06 3.26
N ILE A 128 -0.29 4.07 2.77
CA ILE A 128 -0.80 5.14 3.64
C ILE A 128 -2.28 4.96 4.00
N ARG A 129 -3.10 4.48 3.07
CA ARG A 129 -4.54 4.33 3.28
C ARG A 129 -4.90 2.95 3.80
N LEU A 130 -4.30 1.91 3.22
CA LEU A 130 -4.56 0.53 3.64
C LEU A 130 -3.61 0.05 4.75
N GLN A 131 -2.34 0.48 4.71
CA GLN A 131 -1.24 -0.10 5.49
C GLN A 131 -1.10 -1.62 5.27
N ASP A 132 -1.43 -2.09 4.07
CA ASP A 132 -1.37 -3.51 3.69
C ASP A 132 0.00 -3.86 3.11
N ILE A 133 0.79 -4.60 3.90
CA ILE A 133 2.14 -5.06 3.51
C ILE A 133 2.07 -6.07 2.36
N SER A 134 1.02 -6.87 2.24
CA SER A 134 0.90 -7.89 1.20
C SER A 134 0.77 -7.22 -0.16
N ILE A 135 -0.11 -6.21 -0.27
CA ILE A 135 -0.26 -5.42 -1.50
C ILE A 135 1.02 -4.64 -1.78
N LEU A 136 1.56 -3.94 -0.79
CA LEU A 136 2.78 -3.15 -0.97
C LEU A 136 3.96 -4.02 -1.43
N ARG A 137 4.10 -5.22 -0.87
CA ARG A 137 5.10 -6.21 -1.30
C ARG A 137 4.88 -6.62 -2.74
N ASN A 138 3.66 -6.96 -3.14
CA ASN A 138 3.37 -7.34 -4.52
C ASN A 138 3.72 -6.20 -5.49
N LEU A 139 3.38 -4.96 -5.16
CA LEU A 139 3.70 -3.78 -5.98
C LEU A 139 5.22 -3.56 -6.14
N ILE A 140 6.01 -3.78 -5.08
CA ILE A 140 7.47 -3.64 -5.15
C ILE A 140 8.10 -4.83 -5.91
N VAL A 141 7.77 -6.05 -5.50
CA VAL A 141 8.47 -7.28 -5.94
C VAL A 141 8.02 -7.72 -7.33
N LEU A 142 6.72 -7.64 -7.62
CA LEU A 142 6.16 -8.06 -8.91
C LEU A 142 5.93 -6.86 -9.83
N GLY A 143 5.49 -5.73 -9.27
CA GLY A 143 5.19 -4.51 -10.03
C GLY A 143 6.39 -3.61 -10.33
N GLY A 144 7.57 -3.93 -9.79
CA GLY A 144 8.80 -3.17 -10.05
C GLY A 144 8.79 -1.74 -9.50
N VAL A 145 7.92 -1.43 -8.52
CA VAL A 145 7.95 -0.13 -7.84
C VAL A 145 9.27 0.00 -7.07
N ASP A 146 10.07 1.00 -7.41
CA ASP A 146 11.27 1.34 -6.64
C ASP A 146 10.88 1.78 -5.21
N PRO A 147 11.19 1.02 -4.15
CA PRO A 147 10.83 1.37 -2.78
C PRO A 147 11.42 2.72 -2.30
N ARG A 148 12.38 3.29 -3.03
CA ARG A 148 13.04 4.58 -2.75
C ARG A 148 12.54 5.72 -3.64
N PHE A 149 11.44 5.53 -4.38
CA PHE A 149 10.84 6.58 -5.21
C PHE A 149 10.61 7.89 -4.43
N ASP A 150 10.68 9.01 -5.15
CA ASP A 150 10.58 10.36 -4.60
C ASP A 150 11.46 10.60 -3.38
N HIS A 151 12.74 10.25 -3.52
CA HIS A 151 13.74 10.54 -2.50
C HIS A 151 13.41 9.89 -1.15
N ASP A 152 13.10 8.59 -1.18
CA ASP A 152 12.76 7.77 0.00
C ASP A 152 11.45 8.18 0.69
N TRP A 153 10.52 8.81 -0.06
CA TRP A 153 9.25 9.35 0.48
C TRP A 153 8.49 8.32 1.31
N LEU A 154 8.39 7.09 0.81
CA LEU A 154 7.60 6.03 1.43
C LEU A 154 8.09 5.71 2.84
N LEU A 155 9.38 5.48 2.99
CA LEU A 155 10.01 5.20 4.28
C LEU A 155 9.94 6.40 5.21
N ILE A 156 10.20 7.62 4.70
CA ILE A 156 10.14 8.85 5.47
C ILE A 156 8.71 9.12 6.01
N GLU A 157 7.69 8.93 5.18
CA GLU A 157 6.29 9.15 5.57
C GLU A 157 5.82 8.07 6.55
N ALA A 158 6.23 6.81 6.38
CA ALA A 158 5.97 5.74 7.35
C ALA A 158 6.59 6.06 8.72
N CYS A 159 7.84 6.57 8.76
CA CYS A 159 8.47 7.01 10.01
C CYS A 159 7.72 8.17 10.67
N LYS A 160 7.25 9.14 9.87
CA LYS A 160 6.47 10.29 10.37
C LYS A 160 5.12 9.88 10.94
N ARG A 161 4.46 8.86 10.36
CA ARG A 161 3.14 8.39 10.78
C ARG A 161 3.15 7.28 11.84
N GLY A 162 4.32 6.74 12.14
CA GLY A 162 4.45 5.65 13.10
C GLY A 162 4.07 4.28 12.55
N TYR A 163 4.07 4.10 11.22
CA TYR A 163 3.69 2.84 10.57
C TYR A 163 4.82 1.83 10.69
N ILE A 164 5.05 1.35 11.91
CA ILE A 164 6.23 0.55 12.28
C ILE A 164 6.35 -0.73 11.45
N GLN A 165 5.23 -1.35 11.07
CA GLN A 165 5.25 -2.57 10.27
C GLN A 165 5.74 -2.30 8.83
N ILE A 166 5.39 -1.15 8.26
CA ILE A 166 5.93 -0.70 6.96
C ILE A 166 7.41 -0.35 7.10
N VAL A 167 7.82 0.37 8.15
CA VAL A 167 9.23 0.69 8.39
C VAL A 167 10.07 -0.59 8.52
N ARG A 168 9.59 -1.59 9.29
CA ARG A 168 10.25 -2.90 9.42
C ARG A 168 10.33 -3.62 8.08
N PHE A 169 9.21 -3.73 7.37
CA PHE A 169 9.16 -4.39 6.07
C PHE A 169 10.16 -3.78 5.09
N LEU A 170 10.17 -2.45 4.95
CA LEU A 170 11.09 -1.77 4.05
C LEU A 170 12.55 -1.96 4.45
N LEU A 171 12.90 -1.71 5.71
CA LEU A 171 14.31 -1.74 6.12
C LEU A 171 14.88 -3.14 6.31
N LYS A 172 14.06 -4.12 6.74
CA LYS A 172 14.55 -5.47 7.07
C LYS A 172 14.36 -6.48 5.96
N GLU A 173 13.42 -6.26 5.04
CA GLU A 173 13.11 -7.24 3.99
C GLU A 173 13.38 -6.71 2.58
N ILE A 174 13.12 -5.43 2.31
CA ILE A 174 13.25 -4.87 0.96
C ILE A 174 14.60 -4.18 0.74
N LEU A 175 15.08 -3.45 1.74
CA LEU A 175 16.27 -2.60 1.69
C LEU A 175 17.40 -3.10 2.60
N SER A 176 17.38 -4.39 2.95
CA SER A 176 18.32 -4.99 3.91
C SER A 176 19.79 -4.81 3.52
N ASP A 177 20.06 -4.78 2.22
CA ASP A 177 21.42 -4.78 1.66
C ASP A 177 22.09 -3.40 1.72
N ASP A 178 21.33 -2.32 1.91
CA ASP A 178 21.82 -0.91 1.95
C ASP A 178 21.43 -0.21 3.26
N ILE A 179 21.15 -0.98 4.30
CA ILE A 179 20.58 -0.50 5.56
C ILE A 179 21.42 0.60 6.23
N ASP A 180 22.75 0.44 6.26
CA ASP A 180 23.65 1.38 6.96
C ASP A 180 23.65 2.78 6.32
N ASN A 181 23.53 2.85 4.99
CA ASN A 181 23.44 4.12 4.27
C ASN A 181 22.05 4.75 4.43
N ILE A 182 21.00 3.93 4.36
CA ILE A 182 19.61 4.38 4.44
C ILE A 182 19.26 4.89 5.84
N ILE A 183 19.65 4.16 6.88
CA ILE A 183 19.28 4.48 8.26
C ILE A 183 19.84 5.83 8.72
N ASN A 184 21.00 6.20 8.16
CA ASN A 184 21.73 7.43 8.47
C ASN A 184 21.67 8.50 7.38
N MET A 185 20.84 8.31 6.34
CA MET A 185 20.76 9.23 5.22
C MET A 185 20.36 10.65 5.64
N ARG A 186 20.88 11.66 4.92
CA ARG A 186 20.53 13.08 5.07
C ARG A 186 20.57 13.53 6.54
N GLU A 187 21.68 13.22 7.21
CA GLU A 187 21.91 13.49 8.63
C GLU A 187 20.86 12.85 9.56
N GLY A 188 20.38 11.64 9.24
CA GLY A 188 19.38 10.93 10.05
C GLY A 188 17.96 11.47 9.90
N ILE A 189 17.51 11.69 8.67
CA ILE A 189 16.15 12.20 8.39
C ILE A 189 15.04 11.28 8.91
N LEU A 190 15.23 9.96 8.90
CA LEU A 190 14.27 8.99 9.40
C LEU A 190 14.06 9.18 10.91
N LEU A 191 15.15 9.20 11.66
CA LEU A 191 15.16 9.43 13.10
C LEU A 191 14.57 10.80 13.44
N LYS A 192 14.97 11.86 12.72
CA LYS A 192 14.40 13.20 12.86
C LYS A 192 12.88 13.22 12.74
N LYS A 193 12.33 12.55 11.72
CA LYS A 193 10.88 12.53 11.47
C LYS A 193 10.15 11.71 12.53
N ALA A 194 10.67 10.55 12.90
CA ALA A 194 10.10 9.78 14.01
C ALA A 194 10.07 10.58 15.32
N ILE A 195 11.13 11.34 15.63
CA ILE A 195 11.20 12.20 16.83
C ILE A 195 10.19 13.34 16.77
N ILE A 196 10.20 14.15 15.69
CA ILE A 196 9.34 15.34 15.58
C ILE A 196 7.85 14.99 15.68
N TYR A 197 7.47 13.82 15.18
CA TYR A 197 6.09 13.33 15.20
C TYR A 197 5.83 12.33 16.34
N GLU A 198 6.74 12.26 17.31
CA GLU A 198 6.58 11.51 18.56
C GLU A 198 6.27 10.02 18.37
N GLN A 199 6.86 9.42 17.33
CA GLN A 199 6.68 8.01 16.98
C GLN A 199 7.67 7.12 17.76
N GLU A 200 7.45 7.00 19.07
CA GLU A 200 8.34 6.32 20.03
C GLU A 200 8.76 4.92 19.55
N ALA A 201 7.82 4.10 19.12
CA ALA A 201 8.12 2.74 18.64
C ALA A 201 9.01 2.72 17.38
N VAL A 202 8.90 3.72 16.51
CA VAL A 202 9.78 3.88 15.35
C VAL A 202 11.14 4.41 15.79
N VAL A 203 11.21 5.34 16.75
CA VAL A 203 12.49 5.82 17.31
C VAL A 203 13.30 4.65 17.88
N HIS A 204 12.66 3.79 18.68
CA HIS A 204 13.28 2.57 19.21
C HIS A 204 13.81 1.69 18.07
N LEU A 205 12.96 1.37 17.09
CA LEU A 205 13.34 0.55 15.96
C LEU A 205 14.56 1.11 15.21
N LEU A 206 14.57 2.41 14.90
CA LEU A 206 15.66 3.01 14.13
C LEU A 206 16.98 3.00 14.92
N LEU A 207 16.94 3.27 16.23
CA LEU A 207 18.12 3.22 17.09
C LEU A 207 18.64 1.78 17.25
N ASP A 208 17.75 0.80 17.42
CA ASP A 208 18.09 -0.63 17.45
C ASP A 208 18.75 -1.09 16.13
N MET A 209 18.44 -0.40 15.02
CA MET A 209 18.98 -0.65 13.69
C MET A 209 20.22 0.20 13.37
N GLY A 210 20.80 0.90 14.35
CA GLY A 210 22.05 1.63 14.18
C GLY A 210 21.91 3.07 13.65
N ALA A 211 20.73 3.68 13.77
CA ALA A 211 20.60 5.12 13.52
C ALA A 211 21.53 5.91 14.44
N ASN A 212 22.31 6.82 13.85
CA ASN A 212 23.26 7.66 14.56
C ASN A 212 22.50 8.64 15.46
N VAL A 213 22.52 8.35 16.76
CA VAL A 213 21.90 9.16 17.80
C VAL A 213 22.45 10.59 17.83
N ASN A 214 23.69 10.81 17.38
CA ASN A 214 24.37 12.11 17.36
C ASN A 214 24.27 12.83 16.01
N SER A 215 23.34 12.42 15.14
CA SER A 215 23.13 13.10 13.85
C SER A 215 22.51 14.49 14.02
N GLY A 216 22.77 15.39 13.05
CA GLY A 216 22.14 16.71 13.01
C GLY A 216 20.60 16.63 12.98
N GLY A 217 20.05 15.60 12.35
CA GLY A 217 18.61 15.32 12.35
C GLY A 217 18.06 14.93 13.73
N CYS A 218 18.77 14.10 14.49
CA CYS A 218 18.39 13.74 15.85
C CYS A 218 18.37 14.97 16.77
N ALA A 219 19.46 15.76 16.75
CA ALA A 219 19.58 16.99 17.53
C ALA A 219 18.46 17.99 17.19
N ALA A 220 18.18 18.19 15.89
CA ALA A 220 17.09 19.04 15.43
C ALA A 220 15.71 18.54 15.89
N GLY A 221 15.50 17.22 15.92
CA GLY A 221 14.27 16.61 16.42
C GLY A 221 14.05 16.88 17.91
N ILE A 222 15.07 16.62 18.73
CA ILE A 222 15.03 16.89 20.18
C ILE A 222 14.78 18.37 20.43
N TYR A 223 15.50 19.26 19.73
CA TYR A 223 15.31 20.71 19.86
C TYR A 223 13.86 21.13 19.61
N ARG A 224 13.18 20.52 18.62
CA ARG A 224 11.75 20.79 18.38
C ARG A 224 10.86 20.31 19.53
N LEU A 225 11.08 19.11 20.03
CA LEU A 225 10.30 18.58 21.15
C LEU A 225 10.49 19.40 22.44
N LEU A 226 11.71 19.88 22.71
CA LEU A 226 12.00 20.71 23.88
C LEU A 226 11.28 22.07 23.85
N ASN A 227 11.06 22.63 22.65
CA ASN A 227 10.42 23.93 22.46
C ASN A 227 8.90 23.85 22.21
N ALA A 228 8.30 22.66 22.25
CA ALA A 228 6.85 22.53 22.18
C ALA A 228 6.19 23.13 23.44
N GLN A 229 5.09 23.87 23.27
CA GLN A 229 4.38 24.52 24.37
C GLN A 229 3.94 23.52 25.46
N ASP A 230 3.41 22.37 25.04
CA ASP A 230 3.04 21.25 25.91
C ASP A 230 3.85 20.02 25.52
N ARG A 231 4.85 19.68 26.33
CA ARG A 231 5.64 18.46 26.12
C ARG A 231 4.82 17.25 26.56
N SER A 232 4.37 16.46 25.59
CA SER A 232 3.70 15.19 25.87
C SER A 232 4.61 14.25 26.67
N MET A 233 4.02 13.27 27.36
CA MET A 233 4.78 12.22 28.03
C MET A 233 5.65 11.44 27.03
N THR A 234 5.14 11.19 25.83
CA THR A 234 5.84 10.53 24.73
C THR A 234 7.10 11.30 24.32
N ALA A 235 7.00 12.63 24.18
CA ALA A 235 8.16 13.48 23.89
C ALA A 235 9.24 13.37 24.98
N LYS A 236 8.85 13.38 26.26
CA LYS A 236 9.79 13.19 27.38
C LYS A 236 10.45 11.81 27.32
N ASN A 237 9.69 10.75 27.04
CA ASN A 237 10.19 9.38 26.93
C ASN A 237 11.19 9.23 25.78
N ILE A 238 10.88 9.77 24.61
CA ILE A 238 11.77 9.77 23.44
C ILE A 238 13.09 10.44 23.78
N ILE A 239 13.07 11.63 24.40
CA ILE A 239 14.30 12.35 24.78
C ILE A 239 15.11 11.54 25.80
N LYS A 240 14.46 10.98 26.83
CA LYS A 240 15.12 10.12 27.84
C LYS A 240 15.78 8.91 27.18
N TYR A 241 15.06 8.24 26.28
CA TYR A 241 15.57 7.07 25.57
C TYR A 241 16.77 7.42 24.69
N ILE A 242 16.70 8.53 23.96
CA ILE A 242 17.80 9.01 23.12
C ILE A 242 19.06 9.32 23.94
N VAL A 243 18.90 9.99 25.10
CA VAL A 243 20.03 10.25 26.02
C VAL A 243 20.64 8.95 26.55
N GLN A 244 19.79 7.98 26.93
CA GLN A 244 20.25 6.65 27.35
C GLN A 244 20.99 5.90 26.25
N ASN A 245 20.70 6.18 24.98
CA ASN A 245 21.37 5.60 23.82
C ASN A 245 22.61 6.40 23.34
N GLY A 246 23.16 7.28 24.18
CA GLY A 246 24.44 7.92 23.92
C GLY A 246 24.39 9.23 23.15
N PHE A 247 23.28 9.96 23.24
CA PHE A 247 23.23 11.35 22.75
C PHE A 247 24.20 12.23 23.53
N ASP A 248 25.16 12.82 22.82
CA ASP A 248 26.16 13.73 23.38
C ASP A 248 25.54 15.10 23.63
N ILE A 249 25.08 15.29 24.87
CA ILE A 249 24.48 16.54 25.35
C ILE A 249 25.50 17.67 25.30
N ASP A 250 26.78 17.40 25.59
CA ASP A 250 27.79 18.44 25.78
C ASP A 250 28.24 19.08 24.47
N GLN A 251 28.04 18.39 23.34
CA GLN A 251 28.22 18.95 21.98
C GLN A 251 27.05 19.83 21.51
N GLN A 252 25.98 19.95 22.30
CA GLN A 252 24.81 20.77 21.92
C GLN A 252 24.90 22.21 22.44
N THR A 253 24.00 23.07 21.96
CA THR A 253 23.89 24.46 22.46
C THR A 253 23.58 24.49 23.96
N GLN A 254 24.07 25.51 24.68
CA GLN A 254 23.83 25.67 26.12
C GLN A 254 22.34 25.65 26.50
N VAL A 255 21.48 26.20 25.63
CA VAL A 255 20.02 26.18 25.81
C VAL A 255 19.50 24.75 25.80
N MET A 256 19.94 23.95 24.83
CA MET A 256 19.55 22.55 24.70
C MET A 256 20.10 21.70 25.84
N GLN A 257 21.36 21.91 26.24
CA GLN A 257 21.98 21.24 27.39
C GLN A 257 21.14 21.42 28.65
N ARG A 258 20.81 22.67 28.98
CA ARG A 258 20.01 23.00 30.16
C ARG A 258 18.63 22.35 30.10
N ALA A 259 17.93 22.49 28.99
CA ALA A 259 16.57 21.97 28.84
C ALA A 259 16.51 20.44 28.92
N ILE A 260 17.52 19.72 28.41
CA ILE A 260 17.61 18.26 28.54
C ILE A 260 17.86 17.89 30.01
N ARG A 261 18.84 18.52 30.68
CA ARG A 261 19.16 18.21 32.08
C ARG A 261 17.96 18.45 33.01
N GLU A 262 17.26 19.57 32.86
CA GLU A 262 16.01 19.86 33.60
C GLU A 262 14.93 18.79 33.36
N LEU A 263 14.78 18.31 32.13
CA LEU A 263 13.83 17.25 31.79
C LEU A 263 14.19 15.92 32.47
N LEU A 264 15.47 15.56 32.52
CA LEU A 264 15.97 14.34 33.15
C LEU A 264 15.82 14.37 34.68
N GLU A 265 16.01 15.54 35.29
CA GLU A 265 15.90 15.76 36.73
C GLU A 265 14.44 15.82 37.22
N SER A 266 13.48 16.12 36.33
CA SER A 266 12.05 16.14 36.66
C SER A 266 11.54 14.73 37.04
N LYS A 267 11.63 14.41 38.34
CA LYS A 267 10.97 13.27 38.96
C LYS A 267 9.49 13.63 39.13
N HIS A 268 8.63 13.05 38.30
CA HIS A 268 7.17 13.20 38.32
C HIS A 268 6.64 14.51 37.73
N THR A 269 6.01 14.41 36.56
CA THR A 269 4.82 15.16 36.13
C THR A 269 4.28 14.50 34.87
#